data_AF-A0A250WZP5-F1
#
_entry.id   AF-A0A250WZP5-F1
#
_cell.length_a   1.000
_cell.length_b   1.000
_cell.length_c   1.000
_cell.angle_alpha   90.00
_cell.angle_beta   90.00
_cell.angle_gamma   90.00
#
_symmetry.space_group_name_H-M   'P 1'
#
loop_
_entity.id
_entity.type
_entity.pdbx_description
1 polymer ?
#
loop_
_entity_poly.entity_id
_entity_poly.type
_entity_poly.pdbx_seq_one_letter_code
_entity_poly.pdbx_strand_id
1 'polypeptide(L)'
;MLVTQFKFLPSTQLKAVFTASRQSRRRCVVALQSQSRNEAETDSKEPDFWWVEKFEARRKAEAELCESHASKPVVEKLPTSADQDRNSSNEKTEGKNSVKWDVPLILRAAVQLLQVLTVNAALVLWPAGTQPGGLLEGRVWVLYILYVFFFTQGTVRRLVAYGPLAPRSSDQQRKASWSSRLSWILFIMTVPLIHWVAMVRYVSGGGGAITYEAFTTYDLMGGILVLCALRLNGVASKQLGKAYNRLVPPEQLVTSGIYRHLRHPIYTSYMLLFVGYCLCLHSMPCAMAILFTCFIYYRQRCDLEERILTDSFGDKYQQYTLVTKSRFVPLPVI
;
A
#
# COMPACT_ATOMS: atom_id res chain seq x y z
N MET A 1 10.95 -34.02 1.85
CA MET A 1 11.96 -34.95 1.29
C MET A 1 11.38 -35.51 0.01
N LEU A 2 11.94 -35.42 -1.21
CA LEU A 2 13.24 -35.03 -1.78
C LEU A 2 12.94 -34.60 -3.24
N VAL A 3 13.32 -33.41 -3.71
CA VAL A 3 14.61 -33.05 -4.35
C VAL A 3 14.82 -33.67 -5.77
N THR A 4 14.72 -32.80 -6.78
CA THR A 4 15.39 -32.72 -8.10
C THR A 4 15.53 -33.93 -9.03
N GLN A 5 15.14 -33.76 -10.30
CA GLN A 5 15.94 -34.15 -11.49
C GLN A 5 15.57 -33.29 -12.72
N PHE A 6 16.33 -32.23 -12.99
CA PHE A 6 16.45 -31.62 -14.32
C PHE A 6 17.53 -32.42 -15.06
N LYS A 7 17.16 -33.22 -16.06
CA LYS A 7 18.15 -33.94 -16.89
C LYS A 7 18.73 -33.00 -17.95
N PHE A 8 19.99 -32.64 -17.76
CA PHE A 8 20.87 -32.12 -18.81
C PHE A 8 21.04 -33.16 -19.93
N LEU A 9 20.96 -32.71 -21.18
CA LEU A 9 21.27 -33.53 -22.37
C LEU A 9 22.79 -33.87 -22.42
N PRO A 10 23.18 -35.09 -22.84
CA PRO A 10 24.59 -35.51 -22.85
C PRO A 10 25.42 -34.81 -23.95
N SER A 11 26.65 -34.41 -23.58
CA SER A 11 27.61 -33.64 -24.41
C SER A 11 28.17 -34.35 -25.64
N THR A 12 27.76 -35.60 -25.91
CA THR A 12 28.20 -36.40 -27.05
C THR A 12 27.42 -36.11 -28.35
N GLN A 13 26.21 -35.55 -28.26
CA GLN A 13 25.42 -35.16 -29.45
C GLN A 13 25.84 -33.81 -30.05
N LEU A 14 26.47 -32.93 -29.26
CA LEU A 14 26.92 -31.62 -29.71
C LEU A 14 28.16 -31.68 -30.63
N LYS A 15 28.97 -32.73 -30.53
CA LYS A 15 30.21 -32.87 -31.33
C LYS A 15 29.97 -33.41 -32.75
N ALA A 16 28.86 -34.11 -33.01
CA ALA A 16 28.53 -34.61 -34.35
C ALA A 16 27.97 -33.53 -35.28
N VAL A 17 27.42 -32.44 -34.73
CA VAL A 17 26.83 -31.33 -35.50
C VAL A 17 27.90 -30.44 -36.15
N PHE A 18 29.12 -30.40 -35.60
CA PHE A 18 30.17 -29.48 -36.05
C PHE A 18 31.07 -30.01 -37.19
N THR A 19 31.13 -31.33 -37.42
CA THR A 19 31.99 -31.94 -38.47
C THR A 19 31.25 -32.42 -39.71
N ALA A 20 29.92 -32.29 -39.77
CA ALA A 20 29.12 -32.81 -40.88
C ALA A 20 28.91 -31.77 -42.00
N SER A 21 29.02 -32.21 -43.27
CA SER A 21 28.92 -31.37 -44.48
C SER A 21 27.56 -30.65 -44.59
N ARG A 22 27.50 -29.51 -45.29
CA ARG A 22 26.34 -28.60 -45.38
C ARG A 22 25.00 -29.31 -45.71
N GLN A 23 25.04 -30.42 -46.45
CA GLN A 23 23.86 -31.20 -46.85
C GLN A 23 23.34 -32.12 -45.72
N SER A 24 24.21 -32.63 -44.86
CA SER A 24 23.85 -33.44 -43.70
C SER A 24 23.23 -32.60 -42.57
N ARG A 25 23.69 -31.35 -42.36
CA ARG A 25 23.08 -30.41 -41.39
C ARG A 25 21.65 -30.06 -41.77
N ARG A 26 21.35 -29.87 -43.07
CA ARG A 26 19.96 -29.63 -43.53
C ARG A 26 19.05 -30.82 -43.25
N ARG A 27 19.52 -32.06 -43.46
CA ARG A 27 18.73 -33.26 -43.13
C ARG A 27 18.50 -33.42 -41.62
N CYS A 28 19.50 -33.12 -40.79
CA CYS A 28 19.36 -33.18 -39.33
C CYS A 28 18.40 -32.11 -38.78
N VAL A 29 18.46 -30.88 -39.31
CA VAL A 29 17.52 -29.80 -38.93
C VAL A 29 16.09 -30.12 -39.37
N VAL A 30 15.90 -30.67 -40.57
CA VAL A 30 14.56 -31.09 -41.05
C VAL A 30 14.01 -32.26 -40.23
N ALA A 31 14.86 -33.23 -39.84
CA ALA A 31 14.44 -34.35 -38.98
C ALA A 31 14.10 -33.92 -37.55
N LEU A 32 14.83 -32.96 -36.98
CA LEU A 32 14.53 -32.38 -35.66
C LEU A 32 13.27 -31.50 -35.70
N GLN A 33 13.02 -30.81 -36.82
CA GLN A 33 11.77 -30.07 -37.02
C GLN A 33 10.57 -31.01 -37.21
N SER A 34 10.72 -32.16 -37.88
CA SER A 34 9.63 -33.15 -37.96
C SER A 34 9.37 -33.85 -36.64
N GLN A 35 10.41 -34.12 -35.84
CA GLN A 35 10.27 -34.77 -34.53
C GLN A 35 9.66 -33.82 -33.49
N SER A 36 10.08 -32.55 -33.44
CA SER A 36 9.43 -31.53 -32.59
C SER A 36 7.99 -31.22 -33.03
N ARG A 37 7.67 -31.34 -34.32
CA ARG A 37 6.30 -31.19 -34.82
C ARG A 37 5.41 -32.36 -34.43
N ASN A 38 5.92 -33.59 -34.45
CA ASN A 38 5.17 -34.78 -33.98
C ASN A 38 5.02 -34.83 -32.45
N GLU A 39 6.00 -34.32 -31.69
CA GLU A 39 5.87 -34.15 -30.22
C GLU A 39 4.89 -33.02 -29.87
N ALA A 40 4.84 -31.94 -30.65
CA ALA A 40 3.84 -30.87 -30.48
C ALA A 40 2.41 -31.31 -30.85
N GLU A 41 2.26 -32.31 -31.71
CA GLU A 41 0.96 -32.82 -32.15
C GLU A 41 0.40 -33.92 -31.22
N THR A 42 1.22 -34.48 -30.32
CA THR A 42 0.82 -35.52 -29.36
C THR A 42 0.62 -35.04 -27.92
N ASP A 43 0.80 -33.75 -27.62
CA ASP A 43 0.62 -33.16 -26.28
C ASP A 43 -0.36 -31.96 -26.26
N SER A 44 -1.40 -32.00 -27.10
CA SER A 44 -2.44 -30.94 -27.18
C SER A 44 -3.53 -31.05 -26.11
N LYS A 45 -3.20 -31.58 -24.93
CA LYS A 45 -3.99 -31.33 -23.72
C LYS A 45 -3.19 -30.40 -22.84
N GLU A 46 -3.37 -29.09 -23.05
CA GLU A 46 -2.99 -28.09 -22.06
C GLU A 46 -3.46 -28.55 -20.67
N PRO A 47 -2.63 -28.46 -19.62
CA PRO A 47 -3.09 -28.82 -18.29
C PRO A 47 -4.26 -27.89 -17.94
N ASP A 48 -5.37 -28.47 -17.46
CA ASP A 48 -6.53 -27.75 -16.93
C ASP A 48 -6.12 -26.90 -15.72
N PHE A 49 -5.49 -25.77 -16.02
CA PHE A 49 -5.14 -24.77 -15.04
C PHE A 49 -6.37 -23.89 -14.82
N TRP A 50 -7.03 -24.06 -13.68
CA TRP A 50 -8.27 -23.36 -13.29
C TRP A 50 -8.26 -21.83 -13.52
N TRP A 51 -7.08 -21.20 -13.57
CA TRP A 51 -6.99 -19.76 -13.86
C TRP A 51 -7.17 -19.43 -15.34
N VAL A 52 -6.76 -20.31 -16.28
CA VAL A 52 -6.94 -20.10 -17.72
C VAL A 52 -8.42 -20.08 -18.07
N GLU A 53 -9.20 -21.05 -17.58
CA GLU A 53 -10.65 -21.07 -17.72
C GLU A 53 -11.30 -19.79 -17.17
N LYS A 54 -10.82 -19.30 -16.02
CA LYS A 54 -11.33 -18.08 -15.40
C LYS A 54 -11.01 -16.82 -16.22
N PHE A 55 -9.83 -16.76 -16.85
CA PHE A 55 -9.44 -15.67 -17.76
C PHE A 55 -10.24 -15.71 -19.06
N GLU A 56 -10.46 -16.89 -19.64
CA GLU A 56 -11.24 -17.04 -20.85
C GLU A 56 -12.73 -16.74 -20.64
N ALA A 57 -13.31 -17.20 -19.53
CA ALA A 57 -14.67 -16.86 -19.15
C ALA A 57 -14.85 -15.34 -18.99
N ARG A 58 -13.85 -14.65 -18.42
CA ARG A 58 -13.87 -13.19 -18.29
C ARG A 58 -13.75 -12.47 -19.64
N ARG A 59 -12.86 -12.93 -20.54
CA ARG A 59 -12.77 -12.37 -21.90
C ARG A 59 -14.07 -12.55 -22.68
N LYS A 60 -14.72 -13.71 -22.57
CA LYS A 60 -16.03 -13.96 -23.21
C LYS A 60 -17.10 -13.02 -22.67
N ALA A 61 -17.19 -12.86 -21.35
CA ALA A 61 -18.15 -11.93 -20.74
C ALA A 61 -17.91 -10.47 -21.16
N GLU A 62 -16.64 -10.04 -21.29
CA GLU A 62 -16.29 -8.69 -21.77
C GLU A 62 -16.62 -8.50 -23.27
N ALA A 63 -16.42 -9.53 -24.09
CA ALA A 63 -16.79 -9.51 -25.51
C ALA A 63 -18.32 -9.45 -25.72
N GLU A 64 -19.08 -10.25 -24.96
CA GLU A 64 -20.55 -10.24 -24.96
C GLU A 64 -21.10 -8.87 -24.53
N LEU A 65 -20.47 -8.23 -23.54
CA LEU A 65 -20.83 -6.87 -23.13
C LEU A 65 -20.59 -5.86 -24.26
N CYS A 66 -19.44 -5.96 -24.93
CA CYS A 66 -19.10 -5.11 -26.09
C CYS A 66 -20.09 -5.29 -27.24
N GLU A 67 -20.50 -6.52 -27.55
CA GLU A 67 -21.51 -6.82 -28.57
C GLU A 67 -22.92 -6.33 -28.18
N SER A 68 -23.27 -6.44 -26.89
CA SER A 68 -24.54 -5.89 -26.36
C SER A 68 -24.61 -4.37 -26.44
N HIS A 69 -23.46 -3.69 -26.35
CA HIS A 69 -23.32 -2.26 -26.54
C HIS A 69 -23.29 -1.86 -28.02
N ALA A 70 -22.75 -2.71 -28.90
CA ALA A 70 -22.69 -2.48 -30.34
C ALA A 70 -24.03 -2.72 -31.08
N SER A 71 -24.95 -3.50 -30.48
CA SER A 71 -26.24 -3.88 -31.09
C SER A 71 -27.41 -2.95 -30.76
N LYS A 72 -27.22 -1.91 -29.93
CA LYS A 72 -28.24 -0.86 -29.74
C LYS A 72 -28.12 0.18 -30.86
N PRO A 73 -29.17 0.45 -31.65
CA PRO A 73 -29.15 1.53 -32.61
C PRO A 73 -29.12 2.86 -31.84
N VAL A 74 -27.97 3.53 -31.89
CA VAL A 74 -27.80 4.90 -31.42
C VAL A 74 -28.47 5.81 -32.46
N VAL A 75 -29.77 6.09 -32.28
CA VAL A 75 -30.39 7.28 -32.85
C VAL A 75 -30.16 8.41 -31.84
N GLU A 76 -28.94 8.92 -31.82
CA GLU A 76 -28.59 10.12 -31.05
C GLU A 76 -28.93 11.34 -31.90
N LYS A 77 -30.06 11.98 -31.59
CA LYS A 77 -30.35 13.33 -32.09
C LYS A 77 -29.26 14.26 -31.53
N LEU A 78 -28.54 14.96 -32.41
CA LEU A 78 -27.62 16.02 -32.00
C LEU A 78 -28.35 17.03 -31.08
N PRO A 79 -27.85 17.33 -29.87
CA PRO A 79 -28.47 18.33 -29.02
C PRO A 79 -28.24 19.71 -29.61
N THR A 80 -29.30 20.50 -29.71
CA THR A 80 -29.21 21.93 -30.03
C THR A 80 -28.55 22.68 -28.87
N SER A 81 -27.88 23.81 -29.17
CA SER A 81 -27.06 24.60 -28.21
C SER A 81 -27.77 24.99 -26.90
N ALA A 82 -29.11 24.97 -26.86
CA ALA A 82 -29.89 25.22 -25.64
C ALA A 82 -29.87 24.06 -24.62
N ASP A 83 -29.55 22.82 -25.04
CA ASP A 83 -29.51 21.65 -24.16
C ASP A 83 -28.16 21.48 -23.46
N GLN A 84 -27.07 22.00 -24.04
CA GLN A 84 -25.74 21.99 -23.41
C GLN A 84 -25.68 22.89 -22.18
N ASP A 85 -26.37 24.04 -22.20
CA ASP A 85 -26.42 24.94 -21.04
C ASP A 85 -27.23 24.33 -19.88
N ARG A 86 -28.32 23.61 -20.17
CA ARG A 86 -29.08 22.86 -19.15
C ARG A 86 -28.30 21.68 -18.58
N ASN A 87 -27.58 20.92 -19.41
CA ASN A 87 -26.77 19.81 -18.93
C ASN A 87 -25.58 20.26 -18.06
N SER A 88 -24.97 21.41 -18.35
CA SER A 88 -23.90 21.97 -17.50
C SER A 88 -24.38 22.35 -16.09
N SER A 89 -25.68 22.67 -15.96
CA SER A 89 -26.32 22.96 -14.66
C SER A 89 -26.76 21.70 -13.92
N ASN A 90 -27.10 20.62 -14.63
CA ASN A 90 -27.56 19.35 -14.04
C ASN A 90 -26.41 18.40 -13.67
N GLU A 91 -25.25 18.48 -14.35
CA GLU A 91 -24.07 17.66 -14.05
C GLU A 91 -23.33 18.15 -12.79
N LYS A 92 -23.59 19.37 -12.32
CA LYS A 92 -23.15 19.85 -10.99
C LYS A 92 -23.97 19.28 -9.81
N THR A 93 -24.98 18.48 -10.10
CA THR A 93 -25.87 17.84 -9.12
C THR A 93 -25.87 16.31 -9.22
N GLU A 94 -24.78 15.69 -9.70
CA GLU A 94 -24.56 14.27 -9.36
C GLU A 94 -24.34 14.15 -7.85
N GLY A 95 -25.36 13.58 -7.20
CA GLY A 95 -25.50 13.49 -5.76
C GLY A 95 -24.23 12.98 -5.09
N LYS A 96 -23.65 13.83 -4.24
CA LYS A 96 -22.94 13.37 -3.05
C LYS A 96 -23.85 12.34 -2.39
N ASN A 97 -23.57 11.05 -2.59
CA ASN A 97 -24.12 9.99 -1.75
C ASN A 97 -23.63 10.25 -0.33
N SER A 98 -24.34 11.12 0.38
CA SER A 98 -24.04 11.50 1.75
C SER A 98 -24.21 10.26 2.60
N VAL A 99 -23.14 9.80 3.22
CA VAL A 99 -23.18 8.70 4.17
C VAL A 99 -24.30 9.01 5.18
N LYS A 100 -25.31 8.13 5.24
CA LYS A 100 -26.45 8.31 6.14
C LYS A 100 -25.97 8.02 7.56
N TRP A 101 -26.10 9.01 8.44
CA TRP A 101 -25.72 8.90 9.85
C TRP A 101 -26.80 8.15 10.61
N ASP A 102 -26.68 6.83 10.65
CA ASP A 102 -27.50 5.98 11.51
C ASP A 102 -26.79 5.75 12.86
N VAL A 103 -27.58 5.39 13.88
CA VAL A 103 -27.07 5.12 15.24
C VAL A 103 -25.91 4.09 15.24
N PRO A 104 -25.96 3.00 14.44
CA PRO A 104 -24.84 2.06 14.36
C PRO A 104 -23.54 2.67 13.83
N LEU A 105 -23.59 3.55 12.82
CA LEU A 105 -22.39 4.22 12.31
C LEU A 105 -21.81 5.20 13.33
N ILE A 106 -22.66 5.98 14.01
CA ILE A 106 -22.25 6.90 15.09
C ILE A 106 -21.55 6.12 16.20
N LEU A 107 -22.14 5.00 16.64
CA LEU A 107 -21.56 4.15 17.68
C LEU A 107 -20.21 3.58 17.25
N ARG A 108 -20.09 3.10 16.00
CA ARG A 108 -18.81 2.62 15.46
C ARG A 108 -17.74 3.71 15.41
N ALA A 109 -18.11 4.93 15.03
CA ALA A 109 -17.20 6.08 15.01
C ALA A 109 -16.76 6.46 16.42
N ALA A 110 -17.69 6.48 17.39
CA ALA A 110 -17.38 6.73 18.80
C ALA A 110 -16.43 5.67 19.38
N VAL A 111 -16.69 4.38 19.10
CA VAL A 111 -15.81 3.28 19.54
C VAL A 111 -14.42 3.39 18.90
N GLN A 112 -14.34 3.73 17.61
CA GLN A 112 -13.04 3.94 16.95
C GLN A 112 -12.29 5.15 17.53
N LEU A 113 -12.99 6.24 17.83
CA LEU A 113 -12.39 7.41 18.46
C LEU A 113 -11.87 7.07 19.86
N LEU A 114 -12.66 6.37 20.68
CA LEU A 114 -12.25 5.90 21.99
C LEU A 114 -11.02 4.99 21.89
N GLN A 115 -11.01 4.06 20.93
CA GLN A 115 -9.85 3.20 20.68
C GLN A 115 -8.60 4.02 20.32
N VAL A 116 -8.72 5.04 19.45
CA VAL A 116 -7.61 5.92 19.09
C VAL A 116 -7.10 6.67 20.32
N LEU A 117 -7.99 7.23 21.14
CA LEU A 117 -7.63 7.95 22.37
C LEU A 117 -6.88 7.03 23.34
N THR A 118 -7.41 5.84 23.61
CA THR A 118 -6.84 4.87 24.56
C THR A 118 -5.50 4.32 24.09
N VAL A 119 -5.39 3.89 22.82
CA VAL A 119 -4.13 3.34 22.29
C VAL A 119 -3.03 4.39 22.28
N ASN A 120 -3.33 5.63 21.88
CA ASN A 120 -2.34 6.70 21.91
C ASN A 120 -2.00 7.14 23.34
N ALA A 121 -2.95 7.06 24.28
CA ALA A 121 -2.67 7.35 25.68
C ALA A 121 -1.72 6.29 26.27
N ALA A 122 -1.94 5.01 25.97
CA ALA A 122 -1.04 3.93 26.35
C ALA A 122 0.36 4.06 25.68
N LEU A 123 0.43 4.59 24.46
CA LEU A 123 1.70 4.78 23.77
C LEU A 123 2.51 5.97 24.30
N VAL A 124 1.86 7.09 24.61
CA VAL A 124 2.51 8.39 24.89
C VAL A 124 2.39 8.79 26.36
N LEU A 125 1.17 8.83 26.92
CA LEU A 125 0.92 9.32 28.27
C LEU A 125 1.34 8.32 29.34
N TRP A 126 1.11 7.02 29.11
CA TRP A 126 1.48 5.98 30.07
C TRP A 126 2.97 5.99 30.42
N PRO A 127 3.92 5.87 29.47
CA PRO A 127 5.34 5.90 29.82
C PRO A 127 5.75 7.22 30.48
N ALA A 128 5.18 8.36 30.07
CA ALA A 128 5.43 9.63 30.74
C ALA A 128 4.94 9.64 32.20
N GLY A 129 3.74 9.11 32.47
CA GLY A 129 3.16 9.02 33.81
C GLY A 129 3.88 8.04 34.75
N THR A 130 4.71 7.12 34.23
CA THR A 130 5.59 6.30 35.07
C THR A 130 6.77 7.08 35.67
N GLN A 131 7.02 8.30 35.18
CA GLN A 131 8.14 9.12 35.60
C GLN A 131 7.65 10.31 36.45
N PRO A 132 8.40 10.73 37.49
CA PRO A 132 8.02 11.88 38.31
C PRO A 132 7.85 13.14 37.46
N GLY A 133 6.70 13.81 37.58
CA GLY A 133 6.40 15.05 36.85
C GLY A 133 6.12 14.89 35.35
N GLY A 134 6.17 13.68 34.79
CA GLY A 134 6.08 13.49 33.32
C GLY A 134 4.78 13.95 32.66
N LEU A 135 3.66 13.94 33.39
CA LEU A 135 2.38 14.46 32.88
C LEU A 135 2.24 15.99 33.00
N LEU A 136 3.16 16.66 33.69
CA LEU A 136 3.22 18.13 33.75
C LEU A 136 3.96 18.73 32.55
N GLU A 137 4.71 17.91 31.81
CA GLU A 137 5.45 18.30 30.61
C GLU A 137 4.50 18.63 29.44
N GLY A 138 4.42 19.91 29.06
CA GLY A 138 3.55 20.35 27.97
C GLY A 138 3.82 19.64 26.63
N ARG A 139 5.07 19.27 26.37
CA ARG A 139 5.48 18.56 25.14
C ARG A 139 4.83 17.17 25.03
N VAL A 140 4.64 16.48 26.15
CA VAL A 140 3.98 15.16 26.19
C VAL A 140 2.55 15.28 25.67
N TRP A 141 1.82 16.31 26.11
CA TRP A 141 0.46 16.59 25.66
C TRP A 141 0.39 17.03 24.20
N VAL A 142 1.32 17.88 23.74
CA VAL A 142 1.39 18.29 22.33
C VAL A 142 1.58 17.05 21.43
N LEU A 143 2.53 16.17 21.77
CA LEU A 143 2.76 14.94 21.00
C LEU A 143 1.56 14.00 21.04
N TYR A 144 0.90 13.85 22.19
CA TYR A 144 -0.32 13.06 22.32
C TYR A 144 -1.45 13.60 21.41
N ILE A 145 -1.70 14.92 21.43
CA ILE A 145 -2.72 15.57 20.60
C ILE A 145 -2.40 15.39 19.11
N LEU A 146 -1.14 15.58 18.71
CA LEU A 146 -0.72 15.39 17.31
C LEU A 146 -0.89 13.94 16.84
N TYR A 147 -0.58 12.96 17.70
CA TYR A 147 -0.81 11.54 17.43
C TYR A 147 -2.31 11.23 17.31
N VAL A 148 -3.13 11.67 18.26
CA VAL A 148 -4.58 11.50 18.20
C VAL A 148 -5.13 12.10 16.91
N PHE A 149 -4.70 13.32 16.55
CA PHE A 149 -5.11 13.97 15.31
C PHE A 149 -4.70 13.16 14.07
N PHE A 150 -3.44 12.74 13.98
CA PHE A 150 -2.94 11.91 12.87
C PHE A 150 -3.76 10.62 12.69
N PHE A 151 -3.96 9.86 13.78
CA PHE A 151 -4.68 8.58 13.69
C PHE A 151 -6.18 8.78 13.43
N THR A 152 -6.78 9.86 13.94
CA THR A 152 -8.19 10.19 13.70
C THR A 152 -8.45 10.57 12.24
N GLN A 153 -7.52 11.28 11.58
CA GLN A 153 -7.59 11.55 10.14
C GLN A 153 -7.63 10.26 9.30
N GLY A 154 -6.85 9.26 9.70
CA GLY A 154 -6.81 7.98 9.02
C GLY A 154 -8.04 7.11 9.30
N THR A 155 -8.47 6.96 10.56
CA THR A 155 -9.47 5.95 10.95
C THR A 155 -10.89 6.50 11.03
N VAL A 156 -11.13 7.48 11.90
CA VAL A 156 -12.46 8.01 12.21
C VAL A 156 -13.00 8.82 11.04
N ARG A 157 -12.22 9.77 10.52
CA ARG A 157 -12.63 10.59 9.37
C ARG A 157 -12.98 9.72 8.15
N ARG A 158 -12.22 8.65 7.94
CA ARG A 158 -12.47 7.69 6.85
C ARG A 158 -13.78 6.92 7.05
N LEU A 159 -14.01 6.40 8.26
CA LEU A 159 -15.28 5.72 8.57
C LEU A 159 -16.48 6.66 8.37
N VAL A 160 -16.34 7.90 8.81
CA VAL A 160 -17.36 8.94 8.65
C VAL A 160 -17.59 9.29 7.18
N ALA A 161 -16.53 9.41 6.38
CA ALA A 161 -16.61 9.84 4.99
C ALA A 161 -17.07 8.73 4.03
N TYR A 162 -16.76 7.46 4.31
CA TYR A 162 -16.97 6.36 3.37
C TYR A 162 -17.78 5.19 3.93
N GLY A 163 -18.19 5.23 5.20
CA GLY A 163 -18.94 4.17 5.85
C GLY A 163 -18.08 2.96 6.27
N PRO A 164 -18.70 1.89 6.78
CA PRO A 164 -18.01 0.68 7.18
C PRO A 164 -17.41 -0.02 5.95
N LEU A 165 -16.10 -0.24 6.02
CA LEU A 165 -15.35 -0.94 4.97
C LEU A 165 -15.56 -2.45 5.05
N ALA A 166 -15.01 -3.18 4.07
CA ALA A 166 -15.24 -4.61 3.91
C ALA A 166 -14.83 -5.41 5.17
N PRO A 167 -15.41 -6.60 5.39
CA PRO A 167 -15.14 -7.40 6.59
C PRO A 167 -13.66 -7.80 6.71
N ARG A 168 -13.11 -7.82 7.94
CA ARG A 168 -11.71 -8.21 8.20
C ARG A 168 -11.33 -9.62 7.71
N SER A 169 -12.30 -10.50 7.46
CA SER A 169 -12.07 -11.87 6.96
C SER A 169 -11.58 -11.92 5.51
N SER A 170 -11.78 -10.85 4.72
CA SER A 170 -11.32 -10.78 3.33
C SER A 170 -9.90 -10.23 3.18
N ASP A 171 -9.18 -9.96 4.28
CA ASP A 171 -7.82 -9.41 4.25
C ASP A 171 -6.80 -10.40 3.68
N GLN A 172 -6.48 -10.23 2.40
CA GLN A 172 -5.46 -11.02 1.71
C GLN A 172 -4.05 -10.82 2.30
N GLN A 173 -3.76 -9.65 2.90
CA GLN A 173 -2.46 -9.41 3.54
C GLN A 173 -2.31 -10.23 4.84
N ARG A 174 -3.42 -10.57 5.52
CA ARG A 174 -3.40 -11.40 6.72
C ARG A 174 -3.23 -12.90 6.42
N LYS A 175 -3.55 -13.31 5.20
CA LYS A 175 -3.30 -14.68 4.69
C LYS A 175 -1.82 -14.92 4.32
N ALA A 176 -0.95 -13.93 4.53
CA ALA A 176 0.46 -14.01 4.19
C ALA A 176 1.27 -15.06 4.99
N SER A 177 2.42 -15.42 4.40
CA SER A 177 3.42 -16.39 4.92
C SER A 177 3.85 -16.11 6.36
N TRP A 178 4.35 -17.14 7.06
CA TRP A 178 4.87 -17.07 8.43
C TRP A 178 5.83 -15.89 8.66
N SER A 179 6.70 -15.60 7.69
CA SER A 179 7.62 -14.47 7.73
C SER A 179 6.93 -13.10 7.85
N SER A 180 5.71 -12.96 7.32
CA SER A 180 4.92 -11.73 7.38
C SER A 180 4.20 -11.56 8.73
N ARG A 181 3.85 -12.69 9.37
CA ARG A 181 3.31 -12.67 10.74
C ARG A 181 4.39 -12.30 11.74
N LEU A 182 5.58 -12.88 11.58
CA LEU A 182 6.71 -12.57 12.43
C LEU A 182 7.10 -11.09 12.34
N SER A 183 7.23 -10.53 11.14
CA SER A 183 7.56 -9.10 10.98
C SER A 183 6.50 -8.18 11.57
N TRP A 184 5.21 -8.54 11.47
CA TRP A 184 4.13 -7.79 12.11
C TRP A 184 4.19 -7.84 13.64
N ILE A 185 4.46 -9.01 14.23
CA ILE A 185 4.64 -9.15 15.69
C ILE A 185 5.85 -8.31 16.13
N LEU A 186 6.98 -8.44 15.44
CA LEU A 186 8.19 -7.67 15.75
C LEU A 186 7.90 -6.17 15.66
N PHE A 187 7.18 -5.70 14.64
CA PHE A 187 6.81 -4.30 14.48
C PHE A 187 5.92 -3.81 15.63
N ILE A 188 4.89 -4.57 16.00
CA ILE A 188 3.98 -4.21 17.11
C ILE A 188 4.68 -4.19 18.47
N MET A 189 5.71 -5.02 18.67
CA MET A 189 6.46 -5.02 19.92
C MET A 189 7.54 -3.93 19.97
N THR A 190 8.28 -3.77 18.88
CA THR A 190 9.45 -2.85 18.83
C THR A 190 9.06 -1.39 18.73
N VAL A 191 8.00 -1.05 17.99
CA VAL A 191 7.59 0.36 17.82
C VAL A 191 7.17 1.00 19.15
N PRO A 192 6.26 0.42 19.96
CA PRO A 192 5.91 0.96 21.26
C PRO A 192 7.10 0.99 22.21
N LEU A 193 7.96 -0.04 22.19
CA LEU A 193 9.16 -0.07 23.01
C LEU A 193 10.09 1.11 22.71
N ILE A 194 10.35 1.42 21.44
CA ILE A 194 11.19 2.57 21.06
C ILE A 194 10.55 3.89 21.48
N HIS A 195 9.23 4.05 21.33
CA HIS A 195 8.50 5.24 21.80
C HIS A 195 8.60 5.41 23.32
N TRP A 196 8.45 4.32 24.07
CA TRP A 196 8.53 4.32 25.53
C TRP A 196 9.95 4.62 26.00
N VAL A 197 10.97 4.01 25.39
CA VAL A 197 12.38 4.33 25.70
C VAL A 197 12.67 5.81 25.44
N ALA A 198 12.22 6.36 24.31
CA ALA A 198 12.39 7.78 24.02
C ALA A 198 11.69 8.67 25.06
N MET A 199 10.45 8.34 25.44
CA MET A 199 9.67 9.11 26.40
C MET A 199 10.26 9.04 27.80
N VAL A 200 10.57 7.84 28.29
CA VAL A 200 11.18 7.65 29.61
C VAL A 200 12.51 8.38 29.67
N ARG A 201 13.39 8.26 28.66
CA ARG A 201 14.67 8.99 28.65
C ARG A 201 14.49 10.50 28.66
N TYR A 202 13.50 11.02 27.94
CA TYR A 202 13.19 12.44 27.91
C TYR A 202 12.76 12.95 29.29
N VAL A 203 11.83 12.26 29.96
CA VAL A 203 11.31 12.69 31.27
C VAL A 203 12.28 12.37 32.41
N SER A 204 12.85 11.15 32.44
CA SER A 204 13.69 10.63 33.52
C SER A 204 15.12 11.19 33.49
N GLY A 205 15.62 11.57 32.31
CA GLY A 205 16.93 12.21 32.16
C GLY A 205 16.97 13.62 32.75
N GLY A 206 15.88 14.06 33.37
CA GLY A 206 15.59 15.43 33.70
C GLY A 206 15.36 16.21 32.42
N GLY A 207 14.21 16.84 32.28
CA GLY A 207 14.12 18.09 31.52
C GLY A 207 15.02 19.20 32.10
N GLY A 208 16.27 18.90 32.52
CA GLY A 208 17.20 19.81 33.18
C GLY A 208 18.73 19.63 33.01
N ALA A 209 19.28 18.78 32.10
CA ALA A 209 20.74 18.77 31.82
C ALA A 209 21.17 19.51 30.52
N ILE A 210 20.21 19.86 29.67
CA ILE A 210 20.28 20.98 28.71
C ILE A 210 19.26 21.99 29.24
N THR A 211 19.39 23.28 29.09
CA THR A 211 18.32 24.19 29.56
C THR A 211 17.09 24.07 28.64
N TYR A 212 16.04 23.37 29.08
CA TYR A 212 14.83 23.01 28.30
C TYR A 212 13.82 24.15 28.10
N GLU A 213 14.21 25.40 28.35
CA GLU A 213 13.34 26.56 28.10
C GLU A 213 13.43 27.09 26.65
N ALA A 214 14.37 26.60 25.84
CA ALA A 214 14.54 27.03 24.46
C ALA A 214 14.14 25.95 23.46
N PHE A 215 13.40 26.37 22.43
CA PHE A 215 13.13 25.60 21.23
C PHE A 215 14.44 25.21 20.54
N THR A 216 14.71 23.92 20.39
CA THR A 216 15.97 23.40 19.83
C THR A 216 15.84 23.06 18.34
N THR A 217 16.97 22.83 17.67
CA THR A 217 16.99 22.31 16.29
C THR A 217 16.27 20.96 16.18
N TYR A 218 16.33 20.11 17.22
CA TYR A 218 15.61 18.84 17.26
C TYR A 218 14.09 19.06 17.28
N ASP A 219 13.61 20.08 17.99
CA ASP A 219 12.19 20.45 18.03
C ASP A 219 11.72 20.97 16.66
N LEU A 220 12.55 21.79 15.99
CA LEU A 220 12.26 22.26 14.63
C LEU A 220 12.18 21.10 13.64
N MET A 221 13.20 20.23 13.62
CA MET A 221 13.26 19.08 12.73
C MET A 221 12.09 18.12 13.00
N GLY A 222 11.86 17.77 14.26
CA GLY A 222 10.78 16.89 14.67
C GLY A 222 9.41 17.46 14.33
N GLY A 223 9.18 18.75 14.65
CA GLY A 223 7.95 19.46 14.34
C GLY A 223 7.66 19.51 12.83
N ILE A 224 8.66 19.85 12.01
CA ILE A 224 8.51 19.85 10.53
C ILE A 224 8.13 18.45 10.03
N LEU A 225 8.79 17.39 10.52
CA LEU A 225 8.49 16.02 10.10
C LEU A 225 7.07 15.59 10.50
N VAL A 226 6.62 15.94 11.71
CA VAL A 226 5.25 15.64 12.16
C VAL A 226 4.21 16.43 11.34
N LEU A 227 4.45 17.70 11.03
CA LEU A 227 3.56 18.50 10.18
C LEU A 227 3.49 17.95 8.75
N CYS A 228 4.64 17.57 8.18
CA CYS A 228 4.71 16.88 6.90
C CYS A 228 3.96 15.55 6.93
N ALA A 229 4.09 14.76 8.00
CA ALA A 229 3.37 13.51 8.19
C ALA A 229 1.85 13.73 8.18
N LEU A 230 1.36 14.70 8.96
CA LEU A 230 -0.05 15.06 9.02
C LEU A 230 -0.59 15.50 7.65
N ARG A 231 0.14 16.38 6.96
CA ARG A 231 -0.25 16.85 5.64
C ARG A 231 -0.28 15.72 4.62
N LEU A 232 0.78 14.91 4.58
CA LEU A 232 0.93 13.81 3.64
C LEU A 232 -0.16 12.75 3.86
N ASN A 233 -0.41 12.36 5.11
CA ASN A 233 -1.44 11.38 5.45
C ASN A 233 -2.84 11.88 5.06
N GLY A 234 -3.16 13.14 5.39
CA GLY A 234 -4.43 13.76 5.08
C GLY A 234 -4.68 13.90 3.57
N VAL A 235 -3.65 14.25 2.77
CA VAL A 235 -3.77 14.32 1.30
C VAL A 235 -3.90 12.92 0.70
N ALA A 236 -3.03 11.99 1.07
CA ALA A 236 -3.03 10.64 0.53
C ALA A 236 -4.35 9.91 0.85
N SER A 237 -4.84 10.02 2.08
CA SER A 237 -6.09 9.37 2.50
C SER A 237 -7.33 9.98 1.82
N LYS A 238 -7.32 11.27 1.49
CA LYS A 238 -8.39 11.91 0.69
C LYS A 238 -8.35 11.45 -0.76
N GLN A 239 -7.17 11.38 -1.38
CA GLN A 239 -7.01 10.95 -2.78
C GLN A 239 -7.31 9.47 -2.98
N LEU A 240 -6.96 8.62 -2.01
CA LEU A 240 -7.26 7.20 -2.07
C LEU A 240 -8.76 6.91 -1.87
N GLY A 241 -9.47 7.75 -1.11
CA GLY A 241 -10.93 7.69 -1.01
C GLY A 241 -11.47 6.31 -0.63
N LYS A 242 -12.46 5.82 -1.38
CA LYS A 242 -13.02 4.46 -1.23
C LYS A 242 -12.02 3.35 -1.59
N ALA A 243 -11.05 3.63 -2.46
CA ALA A 243 -9.97 2.70 -2.81
C ALA A 243 -9.00 2.44 -1.65
N TYR A 244 -9.15 3.14 -0.51
CA TYR A 244 -8.43 2.83 0.73
C TYR A 244 -8.75 1.42 1.25
N ASN A 245 -9.86 0.84 0.79
CA ASN A 245 -10.33 -0.46 1.23
C ASN A 245 -9.36 -1.59 0.79
N ARG A 246 -8.31 -1.83 1.58
CA ARG A 246 -7.27 -2.88 1.42
C ARG A 246 -7.80 -4.32 1.33
N LEU A 247 -9.11 -4.51 1.42
CA LEU A 247 -9.79 -5.77 1.71
C LEU A 247 -10.53 -6.33 0.49
N VAL A 248 -10.63 -5.55 -0.59
CA VAL A 248 -11.13 -5.94 -1.90
C VAL A 248 -10.10 -5.42 -2.91
N PRO A 249 -9.76 -6.14 -4.00
CA PRO A 249 -8.98 -5.54 -5.08
C PRO A 249 -9.58 -4.16 -5.39
N PRO A 250 -8.78 -3.07 -5.36
CA PRO A 250 -9.33 -1.74 -5.50
C PRO A 250 -10.14 -1.69 -6.80
N GLU A 251 -11.33 -1.07 -6.79
CA GLU A 251 -12.11 -0.93 -8.05
C GLU A 251 -11.33 -0.13 -9.10
N GLN A 252 -10.45 0.77 -8.65
CA GLN A 252 -9.67 1.66 -9.51
C GLN A 252 -8.26 1.87 -8.96
N LEU A 253 -7.30 1.97 -9.88
CA LEU A 253 -5.91 2.30 -9.57
C LEU A 253 -5.76 3.82 -9.48
N VAL A 254 -5.38 4.33 -8.31
CA VAL A 254 -5.13 5.76 -8.10
C VAL A 254 -3.68 6.10 -8.40
N THR A 255 -3.45 6.89 -9.46
CA THR A 255 -2.09 7.28 -9.92
C THR A 255 -1.87 8.79 -9.95
N SER A 256 -2.89 9.59 -9.59
CA SER A 256 -2.87 11.04 -9.66
C SER A 256 -2.46 11.70 -8.34
N GLY A 257 -2.12 12.99 -8.39
CA GLY A 257 -1.78 13.77 -7.20
C GLY A 257 -0.49 13.30 -6.53
N ILE A 258 -0.54 13.03 -5.22
CA ILE A 258 0.64 12.58 -4.48
C ILE A 258 1.11 11.18 -4.93
N TYR A 259 0.18 10.37 -5.43
CA TYR A 259 0.47 9.03 -5.95
C TYR A 259 1.29 9.07 -7.24
N ARG A 260 1.31 10.19 -7.98
CA ARG A 260 2.22 10.38 -9.12
C ARG A 260 3.70 10.43 -8.71
N HIS A 261 3.98 10.80 -7.46
CA HIS A 261 5.34 10.98 -6.95
C HIS A 261 5.78 9.84 -6.02
N LEU A 262 4.83 9.24 -5.31
CA LEU A 262 5.08 8.18 -4.32
C LEU A 262 4.04 7.08 -4.47
N ARG A 263 4.48 5.83 -4.60
CA ARG A 263 3.54 4.70 -4.61
C ARG A 263 2.88 4.45 -3.26
N HIS A 264 3.61 4.72 -2.15
CA HIS A 264 3.15 4.41 -0.79
C HIS A 264 3.23 5.61 0.18
N PRO A 265 2.58 6.75 -0.13
CA PRO A 265 2.68 7.99 0.65
C PRO A 265 2.14 7.85 2.08
N ILE A 266 1.18 6.94 2.31
CA ILE A 266 0.65 6.66 3.64
C ILE A 266 1.74 6.05 4.53
N TYR A 267 2.50 5.05 4.06
CA TYR A 267 3.59 4.48 4.86
C TYR A 267 4.70 5.49 5.14
N THR A 268 5.03 6.33 4.15
CA THR A 268 5.95 7.46 4.37
C THR A 268 5.46 8.38 5.48
N SER A 269 4.16 8.70 5.53
CA SER A 269 3.61 9.56 6.59
C SER A 269 3.78 8.95 7.99
N TYR A 270 3.62 7.63 8.15
CA TYR A 270 3.88 6.95 9.42
C TYR A 270 5.35 7.01 9.83
N MET A 271 6.27 6.81 8.88
CA MET A 271 7.71 6.92 9.13
C MET A 271 8.09 8.32 9.60
N LEU A 272 7.59 9.36 8.91
CA LEU A 272 7.83 10.76 9.28
C LEU A 272 7.27 11.10 10.67
N LEU A 273 6.06 10.62 10.99
CA LEU A 273 5.45 10.84 12.31
C LEU A 273 6.34 10.26 13.43
N PHE A 274 6.75 9.00 13.28
CA PHE A 274 7.49 8.28 14.32
C PHE A 274 8.91 8.81 14.50
N VAL A 275 9.59 9.16 13.40
CA VAL A 275 10.90 9.82 13.47
C VAL A 275 10.78 11.20 14.11
N GLY A 276 9.78 11.98 13.69
CA GLY A 276 9.53 13.31 14.23
C GLY A 276 9.25 13.28 15.73
N TYR A 277 8.47 12.30 16.21
CA TYR A 277 8.23 12.08 17.63
C TYR A 277 9.53 11.85 18.42
N CYS A 278 10.40 10.94 17.96
CA CYS A 278 11.66 10.68 18.65
C CYS A 278 12.60 11.90 18.64
N LEU A 279 12.59 12.70 17.57
CA LEU A 279 13.36 13.94 17.50
C LEU A 279 12.81 15.02 18.43
N CYS A 280 11.48 15.20 18.55
CA CYS A 280 10.89 16.10 19.53
C CYS A 280 11.23 15.70 20.98
N LEU A 281 11.50 14.41 21.23
CA LEU A 281 12.00 13.90 22.51
C LEU A 281 13.54 13.89 22.61
N HIS A 282 14.20 14.58 21.67
CA HIS A 282 15.65 14.77 21.61
C HIS A 282 16.45 13.45 21.58
N SER A 283 15.86 12.39 21.02
CA SER A 283 16.47 11.06 20.96
C SER A 283 16.77 10.65 19.52
N MET A 284 17.92 11.10 19.01
CA MET A 284 18.43 10.70 17.69
C MET A 284 18.61 9.17 17.56
N PRO A 285 19.14 8.43 18.56
CA PRO A 285 19.24 6.97 18.46
C PRO A 285 17.88 6.28 18.31
N CYS A 286 16.85 6.74 19.06
CA CYS A 286 15.49 6.22 18.91
C CYS A 286 14.90 6.58 17.53
N ALA A 287 15.17 7.78 17.03
CA ALA A 287 14.73 8.22 15.70
C ALA A 287 15.32 7.34 14.58
N MET A 288 16.60 6.98 14.67
CA MET A 288 17.24 6.06 13.72
C MET A 288 16.71 4.62 13.87
N ALA A 289 16.58 4.14 15.10
CA ALA A 289 16.06 2.80 15.37
C ALA A 289 14.62 2.63 14.84
N ILE A 290 13.75 3.61 15.08
CA ILE A 290 12.36 3.53 14.61
C ILE A 290 12.26 3.64 13.09
N LEU A 291 13.10 4.48 12.47
CA LEU A 291 13.18 4.57 11.01
C LEU A 291 13.56 3.22 10.40
N PHE A 292 14.57 2.56 10.96
CA PHE A 292 15.04 1.25 10.51
C PHE A 292 13.96 0.17 10.66
N THR A 293 13.33 0.09 11.85
CA THR A 293 12.21 -0.83 12.11
C THR A 293 11.07 -0.63 11.12
N CYS A 294 10.68 0.64 10.87
CA CYS A 294 9.63 0.95 9.92
C CYS A 294 10.02 0.60 8.49
N PHE A 295 11.26 0.89 8.09
CA PHE A 295 11.74 0.60 6.74
C PHE A 295 11.67 -0.89 6.43
N ILE A 296 12.14 -1.76 7.33
CA ILE A 296 12.08 -3.22 7.16
C ILE A 296 10.62 -3.68 7.02
N TYR A 297 9.77 -3.26 7.95
CA TYR A 297 8.37 -3.69 7.97
C TYR A 297 7.58 -3.18 6.75
N TYR A 298 7.68 -1.90 6.43
CA TYR A 298 6.94 -1.31 5.32
C TYR A 298 7.46 -1.77 3.96
N ARG A 299 8.75 -2.08 3.81
CA ARG A 299 9.27 -2.69 2.57
C ARG A 299 8.57 -4.01 2.26
N GLN A 300 8.47 -4.90 3.25
CA GLN A 300 7.78 -6.18 3.08
C GLN A 300 6.28 -5.99 2.79
N ARG A 301 5.63 -5.01 3.47
CA ARG A 301 4.22 -4.69 3.23
C ARG A 301 3.98 -4.14 1.82
N CYS A 302 4.85 -3.26 1.35
CA CYS A 302 4.81 -2.78 -0.02
C CYS A 302 4.95 -3.94 -0.99
N ASP A 303 5.94 -4.81 -0.85
CA ASP A 303 6.12 -5.93 -1.79
C ASP A 303 4.87 -6.83 -1.89
N LEU A 304 4.14 -7.04 -0.79
CA LEU A 304 2.86 -7.77 -0.81
C LEU A 304 1.75 -6.96 -1.49
N GLU A 305 1.63 -5.67 -1.19
CA GLU A 305 0.62 -4.78 -1.77
C GLU A 305 0.83 -4.60 -3.27
N GLU A 306 2.07 -4.43 -3.72
CA GLU A 306 2.42 -4.31 -5.14
C GLU A 306 2.14 -5.60 -5.90
N ARG A 307 2.31 -6.78 -5.28
CA ARG A 307 1.89 -8.07 -5.88
C ARG A 307 0.38 -8.13 -6.06
N ILE A 308 -0.39 -7.80 -5.02
CA ILE A 308 -1.86 -7.77 -5.11
C ILE A 308 -2.34 -6.79 -6.18
N LEU A 309 -1.71 -5.61 -6.27
CA LEU A 309 -2.02 -4.61 -7.30
C LEU A 309 -1.64 -5.11 -8.71
N THR A 310 -0.53 -5.82 -8.85
CA THR A 310 -0.12 -6.45 -10.12
C THR A 310 -1.12 -7.53 -10.52
N ASP A 311 -1.53 -8.40 -9.60
CA ASP A 311 -2.51 -9.46 -9.86
C ASP A 311 -3.90 -8.88 -10.20
N SER A 312 -4.24 -7.71 -9.66
CA SER A 312 -5.55 -7.07 -9.87
C SER A 312 -5.62 -6.22 -11.15
N PHE A 313 -4.54 -5.51 -11.49
CA PHE A 313 -4.52 -4.50 -12.55
C PHE A 313 -3.57 -4.80 -13.72
N GLY A 314 -2.72 -5.83 -13.61
CA GLY A 314 -1.79 -6.25 -14.65
C GLY A 314 -0.92 -5.11 -15.19
N ASP A 315 -0.94 -4.94 -16.50
CA ASP A 315 -0.13 -3.97 -17.25
C ASP A 315 -0.35 -2.53 -16.80
N LYS A 316 -1.57 -2.17 -16.36
CA LYS A 316 -1.87 -0.80 -15.88
C LYS A 316 -1.01 -0.46 -14.66
N TYR A 317 -0.82 -1.42 -13.75
CA TYR A 317 0.03 -1.22 -12.59
C TYR A 317 1.51 -1.20 -12.99
N GLN A 318 1.94 -2.07 -13.91
CA GLN A 318 3.32 -2.06 -14.41
C GLN A 318 3.68 -0.71 -15.03
N GLN A 319 2.83 -0.16 -15.91
CA GLN A 319 3.02 1.18 -16.50
C GLN A 319 3.12 2.26 -15.42
N TYR A 320 2.27 2.19 -14.40
CA TYR A 320 2.35 3.12 -13.28
C TYR A 320 3.69 3.03 -12.53
N THR A 321 4.24 1.83 -12.32
CA THR A 321 5.56 1.67 -11.67
C THR A 321 6.73 2.22 -12.49
N LEU A 322 6.60 2.24 -13.83
CA LEU A 322 7.62 2.83 -14.71
C LEU A 322 7.66 4.35 -14.57
N VAL A 323 6.49 4.98 -14.44
CA VAL A 323 6.36 6.42 -14.22
C VAL A 323 6.74 6.79 -12.78
N THR A 324 6.29 6.01 -11.79
CA THR A 324 6.47 6.29 -10.37
C THR A 324 7.43 5.30 -9.73
N LYS A 325 8.73 5.53 -9.92
CA LYS A 325 9.80 4.66 -9.39
C LYS A 325 9.83 4.65 -7.86
N SER A 326 9.64 5.82 -7.26
CA SER A 326 9.76 6.09 -5.82
C SER A 326 8.68 5.37 -4.99
N ARG A 327 9.10 4.50 -4.08
CA ARG A 327 8.19 3.83 -3.12
C ARG A 327 7.86 4.72 -1.92
N PHE A 328 8.90 5.25 -1.26
CA PHE A 328 8.78 5.94 0.04
C PHE A 328 9.26 7.39 0.03
N VAL A 329 10.37 7.67 -0.66
CA VAL A 329 10.99 9.00 -0.72
C VAL A 329 10.92 9.48 -2.16
N PRO A 330 10.46 10.72 -2.41
CA PRO A 330 10.40 11.24 -3.78
C PRO A 330 11.84 11.45 -4.26
N LEU A 331 12.32 10.55 -5.10
CA LEU A 331 13.55 10.77 -5.85
C LEU A 331 13.23 11.66 -7.07
N PRO A 332 14.12 12.60 -7.44
CA PRO A 332 13.97 13.32 -8.69
C PRO A 332 13.94 12.31 -9.84
N VAL A 333 12.94 12.46 -10.72
CA VAL A 333 12.85 11.67 -11.95
C VAL A 333 13.91 12.25 -12.89
N ILE A 334 15.09 11.64 -12.90
CA ILE A 334 16.17 11.93 -13.85
C ILE A 334 15.87 11.26 -15.18
#